data_AF-A0A645H2T0-F1
#
_entry.id   AF-A0A645H2T0-F1
#
_cell.length_a   1.000
_cell.length_b   1.000
_cell.length_c   1.000
_cell.angle_alpha   90.00
_cell.angle_beta   90.00
_cell.angle_gamma   90.00
#
_symmetry.space_group_name_H-M   'P 1'
#
loop_
_entity.id
_entity.type
_entity.pdbx_description
1 polymer ?
#
loop_
_entity_poly.entity_id
_entity_poly.type
_entity_poly.pdbx_seq_one_letter_code
_entity_poly.pdbx_strand_id
1 'polypeptide(L)'
;MLADVPCSGLGLLARKPEIRRNMTHERIQGLLPLQAAILDHAAALVRPGGVLVYSTCTFNPAENDGQIDRFLERCGGSFVREDIRPFLPPALLADVETGERASRGSVTLLPHRHGTDGFFIARLRRLTADPASTAPSRAPEIGHCPDQSPETGTIHAPDGGNEP
;
A
#
# COMPACT_ATOMS: atom_id res chain seq x y z
N MET A 1 -9.69 -0.40 -5.92
CA MET A 1 -8.22 -0.43 -5.88
C MET A 1 -7.77 -0.72 -4.47
N LEU A 2 -6.76 -1.58 -4.28
CA LEU A 2 -6.14 -1.85 -2.99
C LEU A 2 -4.67 -1.45 -3.08
N ALA A 3 -4.21 -0.61 -2.15
CA ALA A 3 -2.83 -0.23 -1.95
C ALA A 3 -2.37 -0.82 -0.61
N ASP A 4 -1.87 -2.06 -0.64
CA ASP A 4 -1.19 -2.68 0.49
C ASP A 4 0.29 -2.35 0.40
N VAL A 5 0.75 -1.43 1.25
CA VAL A 5 2.06 -0.78 1.07
C VAL A 5 3.13 -1.36 2.00
N PRO A 6 4.41 -1.38 1.57
CA PRO A 6 5.52 -1.70 2.47
C PRO A 6 5.49 -0.81 3.71
N CYS A 7 5.55 -1.45 4.89
CA CYS A 7 5.33 -0.82 6.18
C CYS A 7 6.41 -1.22 7.18
N SER A 8 6.51 -0.51 8.30
CA SER A 8 7.44 -0.84 9.39
C SER A 8 7.16 -2.18 10.08
N GLY A 9 6.01 -2.80 9.81
CA GLY A 9 5.66 -4.15 10.27
C GLY A 9 5.47 -4.27 11.77
N LEU A 10 5.35 -3.17 12.52
CA LEU A 10 5.22 -3.19 13.99
C LEU A 10 3.98 -3.96 14.47
N GLY A 11 2.99 -4.12 13.60
CA GLY A 11 1.81 -4.95 13.84
C GLY A 11 2.07 -6.46 13.88
N LEU A 12 3.22 -6.89 13.35
CA LEU A 12 3.60 -8.30 13.24
C LEU A 12 4.61 -8.73 14.30
N LEU A 13 4.95 -7.87 15.28
CA LEU A 13 6.01 -8.12 16.27
C LEU A 13 5.88 -9.45 17.01
N ALA A 14 4.66 -9.92 17.28
CA ALA A 14 4.43 -11.20 17.95
C ALA A 14 4.85 -12.41 17.10
N ARG A 15 4.71 -12.32 15.77
CA ARG A 15 5.10 -13.38 14.82
C ARG A 15 6.51 -13.22 14.28
N LYS A 16 7.01 -11.98 14.24
CA LYS A 16 8.26 -11.57 13.60
C LYS A 16 9.10 -10.71 14.56
N PRO A 17 9.70 -11.32 15.61
CA PRO A 17 10.44 -10.60 16.64
C PRO A 17 11.69 -9.87 16.12
N GLU A 18 12.22 -10.26 14.95
CA GLU A 18 13.33 -9.61 14.26
C GLU A 18 13.04 -8.15 13.89
N ILE A 19 11.77 -7.79 13.70
CA ILE A 19 11.33 -6.42 13.41
C ILE A 19 11.79 -5.47 14.50
N ARG A 20 11.72 -5.88 15.77
CA ARG A 20 12.18 -5.05 16.91
C ARG A 20 13.65 -4.68 16.83
N ARG A 21 14.50 -5.55 16.29
CA ARG A 21 15.95 -5.32 16.16
C ARG A 21 16.29 -4.48 14.94
N ASN A 22 15.54 -4.67 13.86
CA ASN A 22 15.86 -4.13 12.56
C ASN A 22 15.16 -2.81 12.24
N MET A 23 14.09 -2.46 12.96
CA MET A 23 13.33 -1.24 12.70
C MET A 23 13.90 -0.07 13.48
N THR A 24 14.25 1.01 12.77
CA THR A 24 14.77 2.26 13.33
C THR A 24 13.91 3.43 12.89
N HIS A 25 14.07 4.58 13.54
CA HIS A 25 13.36 5.79 13.16
C HIS A 25 13.67 6.20 11.72
N GLU A 26 14.93 6.12 11.31
CA GLU A 26 15.38 6.47 9.95
C GLU A 26 14.75 5.55 8.91
N ARG A 27 14.65 4.25 9.21
CA ARG A 27 13.97 3.29 8.32
C ARG A 27 12.49 3.62 8.17
N ILE A 28 11.82 3.97 9.26
CA ILE A 28 10.43 4.44 9.23
C ILE A 28 10.29 5.69 8.35
N GLN A 29 11.16 6.69 8.54
CA GLN A 29 11.14 7.91 7.73
C GLN A 29 11.37 7.62 6.24
N GLY A 30 12.24 6.66 5.91
CA GLY A 30 12.47 6.22 4.54
C GLY A 30 11.26 5.54 3.88
N LEU A 31 10.33 4.99 4.66
CA LEU A 31 9.12 4.35 4.13
C LEU A 31 8.04 5.36 3.73
N LEU A 32 7.94 6.51 4.40
CA LEU A 32 6.85 7.47 4.17
C LEU A 32 6.79 7.99 2.72
N PRO A 33 7.91 8.38 2.07
CA PRO A 33 7.87 8.79 0.67
C PRO A 33 7.49 7.65 -0.28
N LEU A 34 7.95 6.43 -0.01
CA LEU A 34 7.62 5.25 -0.81
C LEU A 34 6.12 4.91 -0.72
N GLN A 35 5.58 4.90 0.50
CA GLN A 35 4.15 4.69 0.75
C GLN A 35 3.30 5.76 0.05
N ALA A 36 3.75 7.03 0.09
CA ALA A 36 3.05 8.13 -0.58
C ALA A 36 3.05 7.95 -2.11
N ALA A 37 4.20 7.61 -2.70
CA ALA A 37 4.31 7.37 -4.13
C ALA A 37 3.38 6.22 -4.59
N ILE A 38 3.37 5.09 -3.88
CA ILE A 38 2.49 3.96 -4.19
C ILE A 38 1.02 4.38 -4.09
N LEU A 39 0.66 5.12 -3.03
CA LEU A 39 -0.70 5.58 -2.82
C LEU A 39 -1.16 6.55 -3.93
N ASP A 40 -0.30 7.47 -4.35
CA ASP A 40 -0.58 8.43 -5.43
C ASP A 40 -0.76 7.70 -6.78
N HIS A 41 0.10 6.72 -7.08
CA HIS A 41 -0.06 5.89 -8.28
C HIS A 41 -1.34 5.05 -8.26
N ALA A 42 -1.67 4.43 -7.12
CA ALA A 42 -2.89 3.67 -6.96
C ALA A 42 -4.14 4.55 -7.13
N ALA A 43 -4.11 5.78 -6.62
CA ALA A 43 -5.20 6.75 -6.73
C ALA A 43 -5.48 7.15 -8.20
N ALA A 44 -4.44 7.33 -9.02
CA ALA A 44 -4.59 7.66 -10.44
C ALA A 44 -5.39 6.62 -11.22
N LEU A 45 -5.32 5.35 -10.80
CA LEU A 45 -6.02 4.22 -11.43
C LEU A 45 -7.46 4.02 -10.94
N VAL A 46 -7.90 4.76 -9.93
CA VAL A 46 -9.26 4.67 -9.39
C VAL A 46 -10.17 5.55 -10.24
N ARG A 47 -11.15 5.00 -10.96
CA ARG A 47 -12.13 5.82 -11.70
C ARG A 47 -12.92 6.77 -10.77
N PRO A 48 -13.46 7.91 -11.26
CA PRO A 48 -14.39 8.75 -10.49
C PRO A 48 -15.54 7.94 -9.88
N GLY A 49 -15.89 8.23 -8.63
CA GLY A 49 -16.83 7.43 -7.85
C GLY A 49 -16.28 6.07 -7.38
N GLY A 50 -15.03 5.72 -7.71
CA GLY A 50 -14.37 4.48 -7.31
C GLY A 50 -13.78 4.52 -5.90
N VAL A 51 -13.30 3.37 -5.43
CA VAL A 51 -12.75 3.21 -4.06
C VAL A 51 -11.27 2.86 -4.11
N LEU A 52 -10.53 3.50 -3.22
CA LEU A 52 -9.17 3.18 -2.86
C LEU A 52 -9.14 2.70 -1.40
N VAL A 53 -8.64 1.49 -1.18
CA VAL A 53 -8.35 0.98 0.16
C VAL A 53 -6.84 1.05 0.35
N TYR A 54 -6.40 1.67 1.43
CA TYR A 54 -5.01 1.70 1.87
C TYR A 54 -4.85 0.76 3.07
N SER A 55 -3.83 -0.08 3.08
CA SER A 55 -3.54 -0.96 4.21
C SER A 55 -2.07 -0.97 4.57
N THR A 56 -1.82 -1.13 5.88
CA THR A 56 -0.49 -1.36 6.44
C THR A 56 -0.56 -2.39 7.57
N CYS A 57 0.57 -3.04 7.79
CA CYS A 57 0.85 -3.98 8.87
C CYS A 57 1.46 -3.32 10.12
N THR A 58 1.12 -2.05 10.42
CA THR A 58 1.76 -1.26 11.49
C THR A 58 0.76 -0.42 12.28
N PHE A 59 1.14 -0.06 13.51
CA PHE A 59 0.39 0.86 14.36
C PHE A 59 0.94 2.28 14.31
N ASN A 60 2.03 2.53 13.57
CA ASN A 60 2.69 3.82 13.55
C ASN A 60 1.76 4.89 12.93
N PRO A 61 1.36 5.94 13.68
CA PRO A 61 0.46 6.97 13.17
C PRO A 61 1.00 7.71 11.94
N ALA A 62 2.33 7.84 11.80
CA ALA A 62 2.93 8.52 10.66
C ALA A 62 2.70 7.79 9.33
N GLU A 63 2.67 6.46 9.37
CA GLU A 63 2.42 5.57 8.22
C GLU A 63 0.92 5.34 7.97
N ASN A 64 0.07 5.73 8.92
CA ASN A 64 -1.37 5.44 8.92
C ASN A 64 -2.15 6.73 8.69
N ASP A 65 -2.83 7.25 9.72
CA ASP A 65 -3.65 8.46 9.60
C ASP A 65 -2.85 9.64 9.06
N GLY A 66 -1.60 9.83 9.51
CA GLY A 66 -0.74 10.90 8.98
C GLY A 66 -0.43 10.76 7.49
N GLN A 67 -0.39 9.53 6.95
CA GLN A 67 -0.19 9.33 5.53
C GLN A 67 -1.47 9.61 4.73
N ILE A 68 -2.62 9.17 5.26
CA ILE A 68 -3.93 9.43 4.67
C ILE A 68 -4.24 10.93 4.65
N ASP A 69 -3.95 11.64 5.74
CA ASP A 69 -4.23 13.07 5.83
C ASP A 69 -3.40 13.86 4.81
N ARG A 70 -2.10 13.59 4.72
CA ARG A 70 -1.24 14.19 3.68
C ARG A 70 -1.70 13.85 2.27
N PHE A 71 -2.17 12.62 2.04
CA PHE A 71 -2.71 12.21 0.73
C PHE A 71 -3.97 13.00 0.37
N LEU A 72 -4.91 13.16 1.31
CA LEU A 72 -6.14 13.92 1.10
C LEU A 72 -5.85 15.40 0.84
N GLU A 73 -4.89 15.99 1.57
CA GLU A 73 -4.38 17.34 1.31
C GLU A 73 -3.85 17.48 -0.12
N ARG A 74 -2.98 16.56 -0.56
CA ARG A 74 -2.45 16.55 -1.94
C ARG A 74 -3.54 16.38 -3.01
N CYS A 75 -4.59 15.63 -2.70
CA CYS A 75 -5.69 15.37 -3.63
C CYS A 75 -6.64 16.56 -3.81
N GLY A 76 -6.57 17.59 -2.98
CA GLY A 76 -7.34 18.84 -3.15
C GLY A 76 -8.85 18.63 -3.25
N GLY A 77 -9.40 17.62 -2.57
CA GLY A 77 -10.82 17.28 -2.59
C GLY A 77 -11.23 16.21 -3.61
N SER A 78 -10.31 15.66 -4.41
CA SER A 78 -10.61 14.56 -5.34
C SER A 78 -10.99 13.25 -4.63
N PHE A 79 -10.55 13.09 -3.37
CA PHE A 79 -10.82 11.94 -2.52
C PHE A 79 -11.34 12.36 -1.15
N VAL A 80 -12.15 11.51 -0.53
CA VAL A 80 -12.65 11.67 0.85
C VAL A 80 -12.57 10.34 1.60
N ARG A 81 -12.47 10.37 2.93
CA ARG A 81 -12.66 9.18 3.78
C ARG A 81 -14.12 8.73 3.65
N GLU A 82 -14.35 7.44 3.44
CA GLU A 82 -15.70 6.85 3.37
C GLU A 82 -15.91 5.93 4.56
N ASP A 83 -17.05 6.07 5.24
CA ASP A 83 -17.49 5.19 6.32
C ASP A 83 -17.30 3.72 5.91
N ILE A 84 -16.43 3.01 6.64
CA ILE A 84 -16.07 1.63 6.33
C ILE A 84 -16.96 0.64 7.09
N ARG A 85 -17.78 1.08 8.07
CA ARG A 85 -18.66 0.20 8.87
C ARG A 85 -19.51 -0.75 8.03
N PRO A 86 -20.13 -0.34 6.91
CA PRO A 86 -20.96 -1.24 6.10
C PRO A 86 -20.21 -2.44 5.50
N PHE A 87 -18.87 -2.39 5.48
CA PHE A 87 -18.01 -3.41 4.88
C PHE A 87 -17.28 -4.27 5.92
N LEU A 88 -17.54 -4.04 7.20
CA LEU A 88 -16.86 -4.74 8.30
C LEU A 88 -17.77 -5.79 8.94
N PRO A 89 -17.20 -6.90 9.45
CA PRO A 89 -17.96 -7.87 10.21
C PRO A 89 -18.52 -7.22 11.49
N PRO A 90 -19.78 -7.53 11.89
CA PRO A 90 -20.39 -6.97 13.10
C PRO A 90 -19.55 -7.19 14.37
N ALA A 91 -18.80 -8.30 14.44
CA ALA A 91 -17.92 -8.60 15.57
C ALA A 91 -16.82 -7.54 15.79
N LEU A 92 -16.30 -6.91 14.72
CA LEU A 92 -15.34 -5.82 14.85
C LEU A 92 -16.01 -4.50 15.29
N LEU A 93 -17.29 -4.32 14.95
CA LEU A 93 -18.05 -3.13 15.31
C LEU A 93 -18.59 -3.18 16.75
N ALA A 94 -18.57 -4.36 17.39
CA ALA A 94 -18.88 -4.51 18.82
C ALA A 94 -17.83 -3.80 19.71
N ASP A 95 -16.62 -3.64 19.20
CA ASP A 95 -15.60 -2.80 19.83
C ASP A 95 -15.86 -1.32 19.52
N VAL A 96 -16.24 -0.56 20.56
CA VAL A 96 -16.69 0.84 20.41
C VAL A 96 -15.64 1.71 19.72
N GLU A 97 -14.37 1.60 20.11
CA GLU A 97 -13.31 2.42 19.53
C GLU A 97 -13.07 2.09 18.05
N THR A 98 -13.10 0.79 17.70
CA THR A 98 -13.00 0.33 16.33
C THR A 98 -14.20 0.82 15.51
N GLY A 99 -15.40 0.79 16.06
CA GLY A 99 -16.61 1.35 15.46
C GLY A 99 -16.53 2.86 15.18
N GLU A 100 -16.02 3.64 16.14
CA GLU A 100 -15.81 5.08 16.01
C GLU A 100 -14.70 5.45 15.01
N ARG A 101 -13.68 4.63 14.87
CA ARG A 101 -12.71 4.79 13.78
C ARG A 101 -13.34 4.42 12.44
N ALA A 102 -14.11 3.34 12.40
CA ALA A 102 -14.73 2.84 11.18
C ALA A 102 -15.73 3.86 10.60
N SER A 103 -16.48 4.55 11.46
CA SER A 103 -17.38 5.64 11.03
C SER A 103 -16.64 6.79 10.34
N ARG A 104 -15.36 6.99 10.68
CA ARG A 104 -14.43 7.94 10.07
C ARG A 104 -13.62 7.35 8.92
N GLY A 105 -13.98 6.15 8.46
CA GLY A 105 -13.41 5.51 7.27
C GLY A 105 -12.07 4.79 7.48
N SER A 106 -11.72 4.44 8.72
CA SER A 106 -10.52 3.64 8.99
C SER A 106 -10.71 2.65 10.13
N VAL A 107 -9.89 1.60 10.19
CA VAL A 107 -9.83 0.70 11.35
C VAL A 107 -8.39 0.39 11.70
N THR A 108 -8.15 0.08 12.97
CA THR A 108 -6.88 -0.50 13.43
C THR A 108 -7.18 -1.80 14.17
N LEU A 109 -6.77 -2.91 13.57
CA LEU A 109 -6.82 -4.21 14.21
C LEU A 109 -5.63 -4.33 15.17
N LEU A 110 -5.93 -4.47 16.45
CA LEU A 110 -4.95 -4.69 17.51
C LEU A 110 -4.98 -6.14 18.01
N PRO A 111 -3.82 -6.81 18.20
CA PRO A 111 -3.77 -8.19 18.65
C PRO A 111 -4.45 -8.48 19.97
N HIS A 112 -4.27 -7.61 20.97
CA HIS A 112 -4.81 -7.77 22.31
C HIS A 112 -6.34 -7.54 22.38
N ARG A 113 -6.95 -6.98 21.34
CA ARG A 113 -8.41 -6.72 21.30
C ARG A 113 -9.15 -7.67 20.38
N HIS A 114 -8.55 -7.98 19.23
CA HIS A 114 -9.24 -8.69 18.16
C HIS A 114 -8.72 -10.12 17.96
N GLY A 115 -7.64 -10.52 18.65
CA GLY A 115 -7.01 -11.83 18.46
C GLY A 115 -6.36 -12.01 17.09
N THR A 116 -6.07 -10.91 16.38
CA THR A 116 -5.42 -10.90 15.05
C THR A 116 -3.98 -10.40 15.15
N ASP A 117 -3.30 -10.28 14.02
CA ASP A 117 -2.12 -9.41 13.95
C ASP A 117 -2.54 -7.94 13.86
N GLY A 118 -1.54 -7.07 13.93
CA GLY A 118 -1.70 -5.63 13.84
C GLY A 118 -1.84 -5.10 12.41
N PHE A 119 -2.97 -4.48 12.11
CA PHE A 119 -3.21 -3.86 10.80
C PHE A 119 -3.91 -2.52 10.91
N PHE A 120 -3.64 -1.61 9.98
CA PHE A 120 -4.43 -0.42 9.72
C PHE A 120 -5.02 -0.51 8.33
N ILE A 121 -6.29 -0.12 8.19
CA ILE A 121 -7.01 -0.11 6.91
C ILE A 121 -7.79 1.20 6.84
N ALA A 122 -7.63 1.94 5.74
CA ALA A 122 -8.40 3.13 5.44
C ALA A 122 -9.13 2.99 4.11
N ARG A 123 -10.37 3.46 4.06
CA ARG A 123 -11.22 3.42 2.88
C ARG A 123 -11.49 4.84 2.39
N LEU A 124 -11.12 5.10 1.14
CA LEU A 124 -11.25 6.39 0.50
C LEU A 124 -12.13 6.27 -0.76
N ARG A 125 -13.02 7.24 -0.95
CA ARG A 125 -13.87 7.38 -2.13
C ARG A 125 -13.32 8.49 -3.02
N ARG A 126 -13.08 8.19 -4.30
CA ARG A 126 -12.86 9.22 -5.32
C ARG A 126 -14.19 9.89 -5.64
N LEU A 127 -14.26 11.21 -5.61
CA LEU A 127 -15.49 11.93 -5.92
C LEU A 127 -15.87 11.77 -7.40
N THR A 128 -17.16 11.92 -7.71
CA THR A 128 -17.66 11.90 -9.10
C THR A 128 -17.45 13.24 -9.78
N ALA A 129 -17.70 14.34 -9.06
CA ALA A 129 -17.30 15.69 -9.43
C ALA A 129 -15.83 15.94 -9.05
N ASP A 130 -14.96 15.04 -9.50
CA ASP A 130 -13.53 15.15 -9.19
C ASP A 130 -12.92 16.29 -10.03
N PRO A 131 -12.34 17.33 -9.38
CA PRO A 131 -11.74 18.47 -10.06
C PRO A 131 -10.58 18.08 -11.00
N ALA A 132 -9.96 16.91 -10.80
CA ALA A 132 -8.90 16.37 -11.65
C ALA A 132 -9.43 15.52 -12.83
N SER A 133 -10.73 15.17 -12.86
CA SER A 133 -11.30 14.26 -13.87
C SER A 133 -11.73 14.93 -15.19
N THR A 134 -11.65 16.25 -15.29
CA THR A 134 -12.01 17.02 -16.49
C THR A 134 -11.01 16.85 -17.65
N ALA A 135 -9.87 16.18 -17.42
CA ALA A 135 -8.90 15.84 -18.45
C ALA A 135 -9.15 14.40 -18.97
N PRO A 136 -9.12 14.16 -20.30
CA PRO A 136 -9.37 12.84 -20.86
C PRO A 136 -8.36 11.82 -20.34
N SER A 137 -8.86 10.69 -19.85
CA SER A 137 -8.09 9.58 -19.31
C SER A 137 -7.13 9.02 -20.37
N ARG A 138 -5.84 9.33 -20.26
CA ARG A 138 -4.78 8.49 -20.83
C ARG A 138 -4.41 7.47 -19.77
N ALA A 139 -4.66 6.19 -20.06
CA ALA A 139 -4.05 5.11 -19.29
C ALA A 139 -2.52 5.31 -19.30
N PRO A 140 -1.82 5.16 -18.17
CA PRO A 140 -0.37 5.16 -18.18
C PRO A 140 0.09 3.97 -19.03
N GLU A 141 0.86 4.25 -20.09
CA GLU A 141 1.54 3.20 -20.85
C GLU A 141 2.47 2.46 -19.89
N ILE A 142 2.14 1.20 -19.64
CA ILE A 142 2.96 0.28 -18.87
C ILE A 142 4.22 0.06 -19.70
N GLY A 143 5.30 0.77 -19.34
CA GLY A 143 6.61 0.60 -19.95
C GLY A 143 7.01 -0.87 -19.88
N HIS A 144 7.11 -1.50 -21.04
CA HIS A 144 7.56 -2.88 -21.18
C HIS A 144 8.96 -3.00 -20.54
N CYS A 145 9.11 -3.89 -19.57
CA CYS A 145 10.42 -4.27 -19.06
C CYS A 145 11.19 -4.92 -20.21
N PRO A 146 12.36 -4.43 -20.63
CA PRO A 146 13.14 -5.11 -21.66
C PRO A 146 13.63 -6.45 -21.10
N ASP A 147 13.24 -7.53 -21.77
CA ASP A 147 13.76 -8.88 -21.59
C ASP A 147 15.26 -8.88 -21.88
N GLN A 148 16.07 -8.95 -20.82
CA GLN A 148 17.49 -9.25 -20.92
C GLN A 148 17.71 -10.67 -20.41
N SER A 149 17.40 -11.63 -21.27
CA SER A 149 17.92 -12.99 -21.16
C SER A 149 19.42 -13.00 -21.50
N PRO A 150 20.31 -13.55 -20.66
CA PRO A 150 21.73 -13.62 -20.97
C PRO A 150 21.99 -14.67 -22.06
N GLU A 151 22.65 -14.26 -23.14
CA GLU A 151 23.07 -15.12 -24.24
C GLU A 151 24.05 -16.21 -23.74
N THR A 152 23.67 -17.47 -23.90
CA THR A 152 24.56 -18.63 -23.70
C THR A 152 25.69 -18.62 -24.72
N GLY A 153 26.89 -18.25 -24.27
CA GLY A 153 28.12 -18.39 -25.03
C GLY A 153 28.40 -19.86 -25.37
N THR A 154 28.42 -20.17 -26.66
CA THR A 154 28.85 -21.47 -27.18
C THR A 154 30.37 -21.57 -27.09
N ILE A 155 30.87 -22.53 -26.31
CA ILE A 155 32.30 -22.84 -26.22
C ILE A 155 32.63 -23.77 -27.39
N HIS A 156 33.39 -23.26 -28.36
CA HIS A 156 33.88 -24.02 -29.50
C HIS A 156 35.00 -24.96 -29.03
N ALA A 157 34.85 -26.27 -29.26
CA ALA A 157 35.95 -27.23 -29.16
C ALA A 157 36.87 -27.07 -30.40
N PRO A 158 38.20 -27.14 -30.26
CA PRO A 158 39.09 -27.26 -31.41
C PRO A 158 39.23 -28.72 -31.85
N ASP A 159 39.05 -28.91 -33.17
CA ASP A 159 39.25 -30.15 -33.90
C ASP A 159 40.69 -30.68 -33.80
N GLY A 160 40.81 -32.01 -33.81
CA GLY A 160 42.07 -32.72 -33.87
C GLY A 160 42.64 -32.87 -35.30
N GLY A 161 43.96 -33.09 -35.35
CA GLY A 161 44.69 -33.72 -36.46
C GLY A 161 45.72 -32.82 -37.15
N ASN A 162 47.01 -33.08 -37.03
CA ASN A 162 47.73 -34.10 -37.82
C ASN A 162 49.25 -34.12 -37.48
N GLU A 163 49.82 -35.32 -37.53
CA GLU A 163 51.25 -35.70 -37.57
C GLU A 163 52.00 -35.05 -38.76
N PRO A 164 53.35 -34.97 -38.77
CA PRO A 164 54.26 -36.14 -38.74
C PRO A 164 55.45 -36.08 -37.76
#